data_AF-A0A0D0AC74-F1
#
_entry.id   AF-A0A0D0AC74-F1
#
_cell.length_a   1.000
_cell.length_b   1.000
_cell.length_c   1.000
_cell.angle_alpha   90.00
_cell.angle_beta   90.00
_cell.angle_gamma   90.00
#
_symmetry.space_group_name_H-M   'P 1'
#
loop_
_entity.id
_entity.type
_entity.pdbx_description
1 polymer ?
#
loop_
_entity_poly.entity_id
_entity_poly.type
_entity_poly.pdbx_seq_one_letter_code
_entity_poly.pdbx_strand_id
1 'polypeptide(L)'
;YLKWAAENDFTSMLPRDTKWQWEDSILSMQSSLNAHLVQKVPMVQYSDAAFCDTAVQWVIETDQAIHALQHLAFQKLISIASKATNGVDIPTWKQTQQKIIDLFKTNLCNLCKHLQVLP
;
A
#
# COMPACT_ATOMS: atom_id res chain seq x y z
N TYR A 1 -43.06 -9.16 -40.89
CA TYR A 1 -41.88 -8.56 -40.22
C TYR A 1 -40.73 -9.56 -40.10
N LEU A 2 -40.83 -10.62 -39.29
CA LEU A 2 -39.71 -11.57 -39.10
C LEU A 2 -39.17 -12.22 -40.40
N LYS A 3 -40.07 -12.66 -41.30
CA LYS A 3 -39.67 -13.20 -42.61
C LYS A 3 -38.95 -12.16 -43.48
N TRP A 4 -39.48 -10.94 -43.52
CA TRP A 4 -38.86 -9.82 -44.22
C TRP A 4 -37.48 -9.48 -43.64
N ALA A 5 -37.34 -9.47 -42.31
CA ALA A 5 -36.06 -9.17 -41.66
C ALA A 5 -35.00 -10.23 -42.01
N ALA A 6 -35.37 -11.52 -42.02
CA ALA A 6 -34.48 -12.61 -42.44
C ALA A 6 -34.11 -12.55 -43.93
N GLU A 7 -35.05 -12.19 -44.80
CA GLU A 7 -34.81 -12.06 -46.25
C GLU A 7 -33.97 -10.83 -46.61
N ASN A 8 -33.83 -9.86 -45.71
CA ASN A 8 -33.09 -8.61 -45.93
C ASN A 8 -31.86 -8.48 -45.01
N ASP A 9 -31.37 -9.59 -44.44
CA ASP A 9 -30.22 -9.64 -43.51
C ASP A 9 -30.33 -8.65 -42.34
N PHE A 10 -31.55 -8.34 -41.92
CA PHE A 10 -31.83 -7.40 -40.84
C PHE A 10 -32.03 -8.13 -39.53
N THR A 11 -31.29 -7.72 -38.49
CA THR A 11 -31.42 -8.32 -37.15
C THR A 11 -32.73 -7.89 -36.50
N SER A 12 -33.59 -8.86 -36.16
CA SER A 12 -34.86 -8.59 -35.46
C SER A 12 -34.59 -8.02 -34.06
N MET A 13 -35.01 -6.77 -33.83
CA MET A 13 -34.97 -6.12 -32.51
C MET A 13 -36.31 -6.19 -31.78
N LEU A 14 -37.15 -7.18 -32.09
CA LEU A 14 -38.41 -7.35 -31.39
C LEU A 14 -38.13 -7.76 -29.93
N PRO A 15 -38.92 -7.28 -28.96
CA PRO A 15 -38.69 -7.53 -27.53
C PRO A 15 -38.56 -9.02 -27.16
N ARG A 16 -39.22 -9.91 -27.94
CA ARG A 16 -39.12 -11.36 -27.77
C ARG A 16 -37.73 -11.87 -28.17
N ASP A 17 -37.19 -11.42 -29.30
CA ASP A 17 -35.93 -11.92 -29.86
C ASP A 17 -34.72 -11.29 -29.13
N THR A 18 -34.85 -10.02 -28.73
CA THR A 18 -33.84 -9.31 -27.96
C THR A 18 -33.67 -9.88 -26.54
N LYS A 19 -34.74 -10.40 -25.92
CA LYS A 19 -34.66 -11.05 -24.61
C LYS A 19 -33.78 -12.31 -24.64
N TRP A 20 -33.95 -13.17 -25.64
CA TRP A 20 -33.11 -14.37 -25.78
C TRP A 20 -31.63 -14.04 -25.98
N GLN A 21 -31.33 -13.01 -26.76
CA GLN A 21 -29.96 -12.55 -26.97
C GLN A 21 -29.34 -11.93 -25.71
N TRP A 22 -30.13 -11.21 -24.92
CA TRP A 22 -29.67 -10.66 -23.64
C TRP A 22 -29.43 -11.75 -22.60
N GLU A 23 -30.30 -12.74 -22.49
CA GLU A 23 -30.11 -13.87 -21.56
C GLU A 23 -28.86 -14.69 -21.90
N ASP A 24 -28.63 -14.97 -23.19
CA ASP A 24 -27.43 -15.67 -23.67
C ASP A 24 -26.14 -14.82 -23.48
N SER A 25 -26.24 -13.50 -23.68
CA SER A 25 -25.13 -12.57 -23.46
C SER A 25 -24.82 -12.37 -21.97
N ILE A 26 -25.82 -12.35 -21.08
CA ILE A 26 -25.62 -12.20 -19.62
C ILE A 26 -24.91 -13.44 -19.05
N LEU A 27 -25.24 -14.64 -19.54
CA LEU A 27 -24.54 -15.87 -19.15
C LEU A 27 -23.08 -15.91 -19.67
N SER A 28 -22.83 -15.31 -20.83
CA SER A 28 -21.51 -15.31 -21.49
C SER A 28 -20.58 -14.19 -20.99
N MET A 29 -21.12 -13.08 -20.46
CA MET A 29 -20.38 -11.82 -20.33
C MET A 29 -20.17 -11.32 -18.90
N GLN A 30 -20.21 -12.20 -17.90
CA GLN A 30 -19.70 -11.85 -16.57
C GLN A 30 -18.26 -12.37 -16.42
N SER A 31 -17.30 -11.55 -16.85
CA SER A 31 -15.89 -11.80 -16.54
C SER A 31 -15.69 -11.76 -15.02
N SER A 32 -15.31 -12.90 -14.43
CA SER A 32 -15.08 -12.94 -12.99
C SER A 32 -13.89 -12.04 -12.64
N LEU A 33 -14.03 -11.20 -11.61
CA LEU A 33 -12.99 -10.26 -11.16
C LEU A 33 -11.72 -10.99 -10.64
N ASN A 34 -11.78 -12.31 -10.53
CA ASN A 34 -10.75 -13.18 -9.97
C ASN A 34 -9.37 -13.00 -10.62
N ALA A 35 -9.30 -12.71 -11.92
CA ALA A 35 -8.03 -12.52 -12.62
C ALA A 35 -7.24 -11.28 -12.14
N HIS A 36 -7.90 -10.33 -11.46
CA HIS A 36 -7.28 -9.11 -10.92
C HIS A 36 -7.23 -9.07 -9.39
N LEU A 37 -7.75 -10.09 -8.70
CA LEU A 37 -7.70 -10.17 -7.24
C LEU A 37 -6.36 -10.77 -6.81
N VAL A 38 -5.42 -9.90 -6.42
CA VAL A 38 -4.22 -10.33 -5.69
C VAL A 38 -4.64 -10.62 -4.25
N GLN A 39 -4.29 -11.81 -3.73
CA GLN A 39 -4.44 -12.10 -2.31
C GLN A 39 -3.65 -11.06 -1.51
N LYS A 40 -4.36 -10.18 -0.79
CA LYS A 40 -3.74 -9.29 0.18
C LYS A 40 -3.26 -10.16 1.34
N VAL A 41 -1.95 -10.15 1.60
CA VAL A 41 -1.38 -10.81 2.78
C VAL A 41 -2.17 -10.35 4.01
N PRO A 42 -2.58 -11.25 4.93
CA PRO A 42 -3.31 -10.85 6.12
C PRO A 42 -2.48 -9.84 6.91
N MET A 43 -2.90 -8.57 6.87
CA MET A 43 -2.30 -7.53 7.68
C MET A 43 -2.72 -7.81 9.12
N VAL A 44 -1.75 -7.98 10.03
CA VAL A 44 -2.06 -8.08 11.47
C VAL A 44 -2.87 -6.85 11.83
N GLN A 45 -4.11 -7.06 12.27
CA GLN A 45 -4.97 -5.96 12.69
C GLN A 45 -4.36 -5.33 13.94
N TYR A 46 -4.27 -3.99 13.94
CA TYR A 46 -3.79 -3.25 15.08
C TYR A 46 -4.74 -3.45 16.27
N SER A 47 -4.18 -3.75 17.45
CA SER A 47 -4.85 -3.60 18.73
C SER A 47 -3.85 -3.04 19.75
N ASP A 48 -4.34 -2.24 20.69
CA ASP A 48 -3.48 -1.62 21.70
C ASP A 48 -2.74 -2.67 22.54
N ALA A 49 -3.41 -3.79 22.86
CA ALA A 49 -2.82 -4.91 23.59
C ALA A 49 -1.70 -5.59 22.78
N ALA A 50 -1.95 -5.95 21.52
CA ALA A 50 -0.93 -6.60 20.69
C ALA A 50 0.26 -5.69 20.41
N PHE A 51 0.01 -4.38 20.25
CA PHE A 51 1.08 -3.40 20.12
C PHE A 51 1.90 -3.30 21.41
N CYS A 52 1.26 -3.22 22.57
CA CYS A 52 1.94 -3.16 23.87
C CYS A 52 2.84 -4.39 24.09
N ASP A 53 2.29 -5.59 23.90
CA ASP A 53 3.02 -6.84 24.09
C ASP A 53 4.23 -6.93 23.14
N THR A 54 4.03 -6.60 21.86
CA THR A 54 5.10 -6.61 20.85
C THR A 54 6.18 -5.57 21.18
N ALA A 55 5.79 -4.38 21.63
CA ALA A 55 6.71 -3.32 21.99
C ALA A 55 7.56 -3.68 23.23
N VAL A 56 6.95 -4.29 24.25
CA VAL A 56 7.65 -4.78 25.44
C VAL A 56 8.63 -5.88 25.06
N GLN A 57 8.20 -6.85 24.25
CA GLN A 57 9.07 -7.93 23.77
C GLN A 57 10.26 -7.39 22.99
N TRP A 58 10.03 -6.44 22.08
CA TRP A 58 11.09 -5.79 21.32
C TRP A 58 12.12 -5.08 22.22
N VAL A 59 11.66 -4.37 23.26
CA VAL A 59 12.56 -3.70 24.23
C VAL A 59 13.45 -4.71 24.95
N ILE A 60 12.89 -5.86 25.35
CA ILE A 60 13.64 -6.94 26.03
C ILE A 60 14.66 -7.58 25.08
N GLU A 61 14.24 -7.97 23.88
CA GLU A 61 15.09 -8.69 22.92
C GLU A 61 16.27 -7.85 22.42
N THR A 62 16.09 -6.53 22.35
CA THR A 62 17.09 -5.60 21.81
C THR A 62 17.81 -4.78 22.89
N ASP A 63 17.61 -5.13 24.16
CA ASP A 63 18.20 -4.49 25.34
C ASP A 63 18.08 -2.96 25.30
N GLN A 64 16.90 -2.46 24.91
CA GLN A 64 16.64 -1.04 24.84
C GLN A 64 16.27 -0.50 26.22
N ALA A 65 16.56 0.77 26.46
CA ALA A 65 16.08 1.43 27.66
C ALA A 65 14.54 1.46 27.67
N ILE A 66 13.91 1.28 28.84
CA ILE A 66 12.45 1.33 29.00
C ILE A 66 11.87 2.66 28.47
N HIS A 67 12.62 3.75 28.59
CA HIS A 67 12.23 5.07 28.11
C HIS A 67 12.31 5.22 26.56
N ALA A 68 12.79 4.22 25.82
CA ALA A 68 12.85 4.25 24.35
C ALA A 68 11.47 4.47 23.72
N LEU A 69 10.42 3.89 24.29
CA LEU A 69 9.03 4.06 23.82
C LEU A 69 8.49 5.47 24.03
N GLN A 70 9.04 6.22 24.99
CA GLN A 70 8.67 7.61 25.28
C GLN A 70 9.45 8.62 24.43
N HIS A 71 10.51 8.16 23.74
CA HIS A 71 11.34 9.05 22.94
C HIS A 71 10.57 9.58 21.72
N LEU A 72 10.61 10.90 21.50
CA LEU A 72 9.83 11.55 20.44
C LEU A 72 10.16 10.99 19.04
N ALA A 73 11.41 10.58 18.79
CA ALA A 73 11.78 9.99 17.50
C ALA A 73 11.11 8.63 17.27
N PHE A 74 10.94 7.82 18.32
CA PHE A 74 10.23 6.54 18.22
C PHE A 74 8.75 6.77 17.90
N GLN A 75 8.09 7.69 18.60
CA GLN A 75 6.69 8.05 18.33
C GLN A 75 6.50 8.58 16.89
N LYS A 76 7.43 9.40 16.40
CA LYS A 76 7.43 9.88 15.00
C LYS A 76 7.58 8.73 14.01
N LEU A 77 8.48 7.78 14.27
CA LEU A 77 8.68 6.60 13.43
C LEU A 77 7.39 5.77 13.32
N ILE A 78 6.75 5.46 14.45
CA ILE A 78 5.48 4.71 14.48
C ILE A 78 4.36 5.47 13.76
N SER A 79 4.24 6.80 13.97
CA SER A 79 3.22 7.61 13.30
C SER A 79 3.41 7.66 11.78
N ILE A 80 4.64 7.59 11.27
CA ILE A 80 4.92 7.49 9.83
C ILE A 80 4.59 6.09 9.33
N ALA A 81 5.04 5.06 10.05
CA ALA A 81 4.81 3.66 9.72
C ALA A 81 3.33 3.27 9.68
N SER A 82 2.52 3.76 10.63
CA SER A 82 1.09 3.44 10.72
C SER A 82 0.26 3.99 9.56
N LYS A 83 0.78 4.98 8.82
CA LYS A 83 0.13 5.57 7.65
C LYS A 83 0.50 4.86 6.34
N ALA A 84 1.40 3.87 6.37
CA ALA A 84 1.84 3.18 5.17
C ALA A 84 0.78 2.20 4.66
N THR A 85 0.34 2.40 3.42
CA THR A 85 -0.73 1.57 2.81
C THR A 85 -0.28 0.15 2.48
N ASN A 86 1.01 -0.02 2.18
CA ASN A 86 1.58 -1.27 1.66
C ASN A 86 2.61 -1.90 2.61
N GLY A 87 2.51 -1.59 3.91
CA GLY A 87 3.55 -1.95 4.88
C GLY A 87 4.76 -1.02 4.81
N VAL A 88 5.80 -1.36 5.58
CA VAL A 88 7.00 -0.53 5.73
C VAL A 88 8.24 -1.34 5.35
N ASP A 89 9.02 -0.82 4.41
CA ASP A 89 10.32 -1.37 4.06
C ASP A 89 11.36 -0.90 5.09
N ILE A 90 11.83 -1.83 5.93
CA ILE A 90 12.85 -1.53 6.94
C ILE A 90 14.22 -1.45 6.23
N PRO A 91 14.96 -0.34 6.37
CA PRO A 91 16.27 -0.19 5.72
C PRO A 91 17.27 -1.21 6.26
N THR A 92 18.08 -1.77 5.36
CA THR A 92 19.18 -2.67 5.72
C THR A 92 20.27 -1.95 6.51
N TRP A 93 21.09 -2.69 7.26
CA TRP A 93 22.25 -2.13 7.98
C TRP A 93 23.12 -1.24 7.10
N LYS A 94 23.46 -1.71 5.89
CA LYS A 94 24.29 -0.96 4.94
C LYS A 94 23.62 0.34 4.49
N GLN A 95 22.32 0.32 4.21
CA GLN A 95 21.57 1.51 3.83
C GLN A 95 21.51 2.52 4.99
N THR A 96 21.24 2.03 6.21
CA THR A 96 21.22 2.85 7.42
C THR A 96 22.58 3.50 7.68
N GLN A 97 23.67 2.72 7.61
CA GLN A 97 25.02 3.22 7.79
C GLN A 97 25.37 4.30 6.76
N GLN A 98 25.08 4.05 5.47
CA GLN A 98 25.32 5.03 4.43
C GLN A 98 24.53 6.32 4.67
N LYS A 99 23.26 6.21 5.07
CA LYS A 99 22.41 7.37 5.33
C LYS A 99 22.91 8.22 6.49
N ILE A 100 23.45 7.60 7.54
CA ILE A 100 24.08 8.30 8.66
C ILE A 100 25.31 9.09 8.19
N ILE A 101 26.18 8.47 7.40
CA ILE A 101 27.37 9.13 6.84
C ILE A 101 26.97 10.32 5.97
N ASP A 102 25.96 10.14 5.12
CA ASP A 102 25.47 11.20 4.23
C ASP A 102 24.90 12.38 5.01
N LEU A 103 24.07 12.10 6.04
CA LEU A 103 23.51 13.14 6.91
C LEU A 103 24.63 13.93 7.61
N PHE A 104 25.67 13.25 8.09
CA PHE A 104 26.80 13.91 8.72
C PHE A 104 27.56 14.82 7.74
N LYS A 105 27.84 14.33 6.53
CA LYS A 105 28.47 15.11 5.47
C LYS A 105 27.64 16.34 5.09
N THR A 106 26.32 16.18 4.92
CA THR A 106 25.42 17.28 4.62
C THR A 106 25.45 18.35 5.72
N ASN A 107 25.42 17.93 6.98
CA ASN A 107 25.50 18.87 8.11
C ASN A 107 26.82 19.64 8.11
N LEU A 108 27.96 18.97 7.90
CA LEU A 108 29.26 19.64 7.79
C LEU A 108 29.31 20.63 6.63
N CYS A 109 28.81 20.25 5.45
CA CYS A 109 28.74 21.15 4.30
C CYS A 109 27.88 22.38 4.59
N ASN A 110 26.74 22.22 5.25
CA ASN A 110 25.87 23.32 5.63
C ASN A 110 26.55 24.24 6.64
N LEU A 111 27.21 23.68 7.66
CA LEU A 111 28.00 24.45 8.63
C LEU A 111 29.11 25.24 7.94
N CYS A 112 29.89 24.63 7.05
CA CYS A 112 30.92 25.34 6.26
C CYS A 112 30.34 26.53 5.49
N LYS A 113 29.19 26.34 4.82
CA LYS A 113 28.50 27.43 4.11
C LYS A 113 28.07 28.55 5.05
N HIS A 114 27.53 28.23 6.22
CA HIS A 114 27.09 29.25 7.18
C HIS A 114 28.25 30.01 7.81
N LEU A 115 29.39 29.37 8.03
CA LEU A 115 30.59 30.00 8.60
C LEU A 115 31.33 30.88 7.58
N GLN A 116 31.27 30.55 6.29
CA GLN A 116 31.88 31.33 5.21
C GLN A 116 31.12 32.62 4.83
N VAL A 117 29.94 32.84 5.42
CA VAL A 117 29.09 34.04 5.17
C VAL A 117 29.32 35.14 6.23
N LEU A 118 30.28 34.97 7.15
CA LEU A 118 30.70 36.05 8.05
C LEU A 118 31.81 36.91 7.39
N PRO A 119 31.60 38.23 7.21
CA PRO A 119 32.59 39.15 6.65
C PRO A 119 33.79 39.39 7.58
#